data_AF-A0A850DLY8-F1
#
_entry.id   AF-A0A850DLY8-F1
#
_cell.length_a   1.000
_cell.length_b   1.000
_cell.length_c   1.000
_cell.angle_alpha   90.00
_cell.angle_beta   90.00
_cell.angle_gamma   90.00
#
_symmetry.space_group_name_H-M   'P 1'
#
loop_
_entity.id
_entity.type
_entity.pdbx_description
1 polymer ?
#
loop_
_entity_poly.entity_id
_entity_poly.type
_entity_poly.pdbx_seq_one_letter_code
_entity_poly.pdbx_strand_id
1 'polypeptide(L)'
;VHATHLTKGDIDLMADTYACFCPTTERDLGDGIGPARALADGAVRLTLGSDSHAVIDLLEEARALELHERLSAQARGHFSQEELLTAATATGHASLGWPSAGRLAVGARADLVTVSLGTVRTAGIDPAGVLMAAGAADITHVVVDGRVVVADGRHVSVDVARELQEAVCALF
;
A
#
# COMPACT_ATOMS: atom_id res chain seq x y z
N VAL A 1 1.87 14.09 -0.53
CA VAL A 1 2.49 12.99 0.23
C VAL A 1 2.41 13.37 1.70
N HIS A 2 2.19 12.40 2.57
CA HIS A 2 1.85 12.51 4.00
C HIS A 2 0.47 13.10 4.28
N ALA A 3 0.26 14.38 3.96
CA ALA A 3 -1.00 15.08 4.27
C ALA A 3 -1.40 14.99 5.77
N THR A 4 -0.42 14.91 6.67
CA THR A 4 -0.62 14.64 8.11
C THR A 4 -1.27 15.79 8.86
N HIS A 5 -0.87 17.03 8.58
CA HIS A 5 -1.31 18.21 9.31
C HIS A 5 -2.09 19.15 8.39
N LEU A 6 -3.39 18.89 8.24
CA LEU A 6 -4.28 19.70 7.44
C LEU A 6 -5.33 20.38 8.31
N THR A 7 -5.58 21.65 8.03
CA THR A 7 -6.79 22.33 8.50
C THR A 7 -7.98 21.94 7.63
N LYS A 8 -9.19 22.27 8.09
CA LYS A 8 -10.40 22.10 7.28
C LYS A 8 -10.31 22.85 5.95
N GLY A 9 -9.75 24.06 5.95
CA GLY A 9 -9.58 24.85 4.72
C GLY A 9 -8.64 24.19 3.72
N ASP A 10 -7.60 23.51 4.20
CA ASP A 10 -6.68 22.76 3.32
C ASP A 10 -7.39 21.57 2.67
N ILE A 11 -8.19 20.83 3.46
CA ILE A 11 -8.98 19.70 2.94
C ILE A 11 -9.93 20.15 1.84
N ASP A 12 -10.65 21.25 2.05
CA ASP A 12 -11.61 21.79 1.07
C ASP A 12 -10.92 22.18 -0.26
N LEU A 13 -9.67 22.64 -0.21
CA LEU A 13 -8.88 22.99 -1.40
C LEU A 13 -8.31 21.78 -2.14
N MET A 14 -8.27 20.60 -1.50
CA MET A 14 -7.70 19.38 -2.07
C MET A 14 -8.72 18.53 -2.83
N ALA A 15 -9.98 18.95 -2.94
CA ALA A 15 -10.99 18.23 -3.70
C ALA A 15 -10.49 17.87 -5.12
N ASP A 16 -10.81 16.66 -5.58
CA ASP A 16 -10.38 16.12 -6.87
C ASP A 16 -8.86 15.98 -7.07
N THR A 17 -8.06 16.06 -6.01
CA THR A 17 -6.61 15.77 -6.04
C THR A 17 -6.30 14.36 -5.52
N TYR A 18 -5.01 14.05 -5.38
CA TYR A 18 -4.51 12.83 -4.75
C TYR A 18 -3.76 13.14 -3.46
N ALA A 19 -3.96 12.30 -2.45
CA ALA A 19 -3.15 12.30 -1.23
C ALA A 19 -2.48 10.93 -1.07
N CYS A 20 -1.15 10.91 -1.06
CA CYS A 20 -0.36 9.71 -0.77
C CYS A 20 -0.04 9.69 0.72
N PHE A 21 -0.56 8.70 1.42
CA PHE A 21 -0.31 8.47 2.85
C PHE A 21 0.84 7.48 3.01
N CYS A 22 1.68 7.72 4.02
CA CYS A 22 2.78 6.81 4.38
C CYS A 22 2.69 6.42 5.87
N PRO A 23 1.62 5.70 6.29
CA PRO A 23 1.34 5.43 7.70
C PRO A 23 2.49 4.85 8.52
N THR A 24 3.30 3.95 7.96
CA THR A 24 4.40 3.35 8.75
C THR A 24 5.52 4.34 9.03
N THR A 25 5.89 5.16 8.04
CA THR A 25 6.86 6.24 8.21
C THR A 25 6.35 7.30 9.20
N GLU A 26 5.09 7.70 9.10
CA GLU A 26 4.49 8.68 10.02
C GLU A 26 4.49 8.18 11.47
N ARG A 27 4.32 6.86 11.68
CA ARG A 27 4.48 6.22 13.00
C ARG A 27 5.93 6.22 13.47
N ASP A 28 6.86 5.88 12.60
CA ASP A 28 8.30 5.78 12.91
C ASP A 28 8.88 7.15 13.32
N LEU A 29 8.53 8.20 12.57
CA LEU A 29 8.97 9.56 12.85
C LEU A 29 8.18 10.27 13.96
N GLY A 30 7.00 9.74 14.30
CA GLY A 30 6.11 10.37 15.28
C GLY A 30 5.40 11.61 14.74
N ASP A 31 5.17 11.69 13.43
CA ASP A 31 4.56 12.85 12.77
C ASP A 31 3.07 12.99 13.10
N GLY A 32 2.39 11.89 13.43
CA GLY A 32 0.97 11.89 13.81
C GLY A 32 0.10 11.12 12.83
N ILE A 33 -1.22 11.29 12.94
CA ILE A 33 -2.22 10.62 12.11
C ILE A 33 -2.88 11.68 11.23
N GLY A 34 -2.73 11.55 9.91
CA GLY A 34 -3.40 12.43 8.95
C GLY A 34 -4.91 12.18 8.86
N PRO A 35 -5.72 13.16 8.42
CA PRO A 35 -7.18 13.07 8.39
C PRO A 35 -7.66 12.31 7.13
N ALA A 36 -7.23 11.06 6.96
CA ALA A 36 -7.46 10.27 5.77
C ALA A 36 -8.95 10.13 5.44
N ARG A 37 -9.78 9.83 6.44
CA ARG A 37 -11.23 9.69 6.22
C ARG A 37 -11.86 10.99 5.76
N ALA A 38 -11.52 12.11 6.39
CA ALA A 38 -12.05 13.43 6.03
C ALA A 38 -11.62 13.86 4.61
N LEU A 39 -10.39 13.54 4.20
CA LEU A 39 -9.92 13.76 2.83
C LEU A 39 -10.71 12.92 1.82
N ALA A 40 -10.90 11.63 2.09
CA ALA A 40 -11.68 10.77 1.21
C ALA A 40 -13.14 11.23 1.07
N ASP A 41 -13.75 11.69 2.17
CA ASP A 41 -15.11 12.24 2.17
C ASP A 41 -15.18 13.59 1.43
N GLY A 42 -14.08 14.34 1.39
CA GLY A 42 -13.88 15.57 0.62
C GLY A 42 -13.50 15.34 -0.85
N ALA A 43 -13.76 14.16 -1.41
CA ALA A 43 -13.45 13.78 -2.79
C ALA A 43 -11.94 13.79 -3.13
N VAL A 44 -11.06 13.67 -2.13
CA VAL A 44 -9.63 13.43 -2.35
C VAL A 44 -9.39 11.95 -2.57
N ARG A 45 -8.61 11.62 -3.60
CA ARG A 45 -8.31 10.24 -3.95
C ARG A 45 -7.10 9.76 -3.16
N LEU A 46 -7.30 8.81 -2.26
CA LEU A 46 -6.24 8.29 -1.41
C LEU A 46 -5.33 7.32 -2.16
N THR A 47 -4.04 7.41 -1.89
CA THR A 47 -2.98 6.52 -2.38
C THR A 47 -2.02 6.20 -1.24
N LEU A 48 -1.16 5.21 -1.42
CA LEU A 48 -0.26 4.70 -0.39
C LEU A 48 1.18 4.65 -0.89
N GLY A 49 2.12 4.89 0.01
CA GLY A 49 3.55 4.72 -0.21
C GLY A 49 4.26 4.37 1.09
N SER A 50 5.44 3.75 1.01
CA SER A 50 6.23 3.42 2.20
C SER A 50 7.07 4.60 2.69
N ASP A 51 7.54 5.44 1.75
CA ASP A 51 8.53 6.51 1.94
C ASP A 51 9.90 6.02 2.41
N SER A 52 10.00 5.53 3.66
CA SER A 52 11.22 4.99 4.26
C SER A 52 11.45 3.52 3.95
N HIS A 53 12.70 3.07 4.16
CA HIS A 53 13.08 1.65 4.13
C HIS A 53 12.87 0.95 5.49
N ALA A 54 12.45 1.69 6.53
CA ALA A 54 12.13 1.13 7.85
C ALA A 54 11.06 0.03 7.76
N VAL A 55 10.02 0.26 6.94
CA VAL A 55 9.02 -0.75 6.55
C VAL A 55 8.72 -0.59 5.06
N ILE A 56 8.93 -1.65 4.28
CA ILE A 56 8.57 -1.70 2.85
C ILE A 56 7.52 -2.79 2.66
N ASP A 57 6.27 -2.48 3.02
CA ASP A 57 5.15 -3.42 2.94
C ASP A 57 3.84 -2.66 2.66
N LEU A 58 3.37 -2.69 1.41
CA LEU A 58 2.16 -1.98 1.00
C LEU A 58 0.87 -2.55 1.64
N LEU A 59 0.88 -3.82 2.05
CA LEU A 59 -0.24 -4.40 2.79
C LEU A 59 -0.29 -3.83 4.21
N GLU A 60 0.86 -3.62 4.85
CA GLU A 60 0.93 -2.90 6.13
C GLU A 60 0.52 -1.43 5.95
N GLU A 61 0.96 -0.71 4.91
CA GLU A 61 0.51 0.68 4.68
C GLU A 61 -1.01 0.77 4.54
N ALA A 62 -1.61 -0.11 3.74
CA ALA A 62 -3.06 -0.15 3.55
C ALA A 62 -3.80 -0.46 4.83
N ARG A 63 -3.35 -1.49 5.57
CA ARG A 63 -3.90 -1.84 6.88
C ARG A 63 -3.76 -0.69 7.87
N ALA A 64 -2.61 -0.03 7.86
CA ALA A 64 -2.28 1.02 8.80
C ALA A 64 -3.17 2.25 8.65
N LEU A 65 -3.57 2.61 7.42
CA LEU A 65 -4.53 3.69 7.15
C LEU A 65 -5.85 3.50 7.92
N GLU A 66 -6.44 2.30 7.85
CA GLU A 66 -7.65 1.97 8.63
C GLU A 66 -7.34 1.89 10.13
N LEU A 67 -6.24 1.22 10.53
CA LEU A 67 -5.93 1.05 11.96
C LEU A 67 -5.66 2.38 12.68
N HIS A 68 -5.13 3.38 11.97
CA HIS A 68 -4.93 4.73 12.50
C HIS A 68 -6.26 5.44 12.77
N GLU A 69 -7.18 5.44 11.81
CA GLU A 69 -8.53 5.99 12.00
C GLU A 69 -9.24 5.30 13.17
N ARG A 70 -9.13 3.96 13.25
CA ARG A 70 -9.69 3.19 14.37
C ARG A 70 -9.16 3.63 15.71
N LEU A 71 -7.84 3.80 15.80
CA LEU A 71 -7.19 4.19 17.04
C LEU A 71 -7.61 5.60 17.46
N SER A 72 -7.67 6.53 16.51
CA SER A 72 -8.04 7.93 16.74
C SER A 72 -9.51 8.08 17.15
N ALA A 73 -10.43 7.44 16.41
CA ALA A 73 -11.87 7.53 16.62
C ALA A 73 -12.42 6.52 17.65
N GLN A 74 -11.60 5.57 18.09
CA GLN A 74 -11.98 4.46 18.97
C GLN A 74 -13.16 3.63 18.43
N ALA A 75 -13.30 3.57 17.10
CA ALA A 75 -14.36 2.87 16.38
C ALA A 75 -13.78 2.02 15.24
N ARG A 76 -14.56 1.14 14.62
CA ARG A 76 -14.13 0.31 13.47
C ARG A 76 -14.91 0.69 12.22
N GLY A 77 -14.31 0.43 11.06
CA GLY A 77 -15.00 0.52 9.78
C GLY A 77 -14.95 1.92 9.18
N HIS A 78 -13.79 2.59 9.24
CA HIS A 78 -13.60 3.88 8.60
C HIS A 78 -13.29 3.72 7.10
N PHE A 79 -12.60 2.64 6.74
CA PHE A 79 -12.38 2.19 5.37
C PHE A 79 -12.77 0.72 5.21
N SER A 80 -13.49 0.44 4.13
CA SER A 80 -13.71 -0.91 3.64
C SER A 80 -12.41 -1.49 3.04
N GLN A 81 -12.33 -2.83 2.98
CA GLN A 81 -11.19 -3.50 2.33
C GLN A 81 -11.06 -3.12 0.85
N GLU A 82 -12.18 -2.85 0.17
CA GLU A 82 -12.21 -2.40 -1.22
C GLU A 82 -11.62 -1.00 -1.38
N GLU A 83 -11.95 -0.05 -0.50
CA GLU A 83 -11.36 1.29 -0.50
C GLU A 83 -9.84 1.23 -0.28
N LEU A 84 -9.39 0.44 0.70
CA LEU A 84 -7.97 0.26 1.00
C LEU A 84 -7.23 -0.39 -0.18
N LEU A 85 -7.80 -1.43 -0.79
CA LEU A 85 -7.23 -2.08 -1.96
C LEU A 85 -7.17 -1.12 -3.16
N THR A 86 -8.21 -0.32 -3.37
CA THR A 86 -8.27 0.68 -4.44
C THR A 86 -7.19 1.76 -4.25
N ALA A 87 -6.97 2.23 -3.02
CA ALA A 87 -5.90 3.17 -2.69
C ALA A 87 -4.51 2.56 -2.95
N ALA A 88 -4.32 1.29 -2.62
CA ALA A 88 -3.07 0.55 -2.84
C ALA A 88 -2.82 0.19 -4.32
N THR A 89 -3.83 0.26 -5.19
CA THR A 89 -3.74 -0.24 -6.57
C THR A 89 -4.18 0.79 -7.61
N ALA A 90 -5.45 0.83 -7.98
CA ALA A 90 -5.97 1.63 -9.08
C ALA A 90 -5.73 3.13 -8.88
N THR A 91 -5.98 3.66 -7.68
CA THR A 91 -5.75 5.10 -7.41
C THR A 91 -4.26 5.43 -7.42
N GLY A 92 -3.41 4.55 -6.88
CA GLY A 92 -1.96 4.70 -6.92
C GLY A 92 -1.41 4.72 -8.34
N HIS A 93 -1.90 3.85 -9.23
CA HIS A 93 -1.52 3.89 -10.65
C HIS A 93 -2.03 5.17 -11.33
N ALA A 94 -3.27 5.57 -11.07
CA ALA A 94 -3.85 6.77 -11.66
C ALA A 94 -3.08 8.04 -11.27
N SER A 95 -2.63 8.17 -10.01
CA SER A 95 -1.85 9.32 -9.55
C SER A 95 -0.48 9.43 -10.24
N LEU A 96 0.05 8.30 -10.74
CA LEU A 96 1.30 8.21 -11.49
C LEU A 96 1.10 8.33 -13.02
N GLY A 97 -0.10 8.65 -13.49
CA GLY A 97 -0.40 8.81 -14.91
C GLY A 97 -0.83 7.53 -15.63
N TRP A 98 -1.18 6.46 -14.90
CA TRP A 98 -1.62 5.17 -15.45
C TRP A 98 -3.08 4.83 -15.09
N PRO A 99 -4.08 5.63 -15.50
CA PRO A 99 -5.47 5.45 -15.08
C PRO A 99 -6.12 4.15 -15.60
N SER A 100 -5.50 3.48 -16.57
CA SER A 100 -5.97 2.20 -17.10
C SER A 100 -5.39 0.97 -16.36
N ALA A 101 -4.49 1.15 -15.40
CA ALA A 101 -3.81 0.09 -14.65
C ALA A 101 -4.40 -0.12 -13.24
N GLY A 102 -3.82 -1.05 -12.46
CA GLY A 102 -4.20 -1.33 -11.08
C GLY A 102 -5.55 -2.03 -10.90
N ARG A 103 -6.09 -2.67 -11.94
CA ARG A 103 -7.33 -3.46 -11.89
C ARG A 103 -7.22 -4.75 -12.70
N LEU A 104 -7.98 -5.77 -12.31
CA LEU A 104 -8.11 -7.02 -13.06
C LEU A 104 -9.23 -6.89 -14.09
N ALA A 105 -8.89 -6.51 -15.32
CA ALA A 105 -9.84 -6.39 -16.42
C ALA A 105 -9.17 -6.69 -17.77
N VAL A 106 -9.95 -7.19 -18.72
CA VAL A 106 -9.48 -7.38 -20.11
C VAL A 106 -8.99 -6.05 -20.67
N GLY A 107 -7.79 -6.04 -21.26
CA GLY A 107 -7.14 -4.86 -21.82
C GLY A 107 -6.38 -3.99 -20.80
N ALA A 108 -6.45 -4.30 -19.49
CA ALA A 108 -5.57 -3.68 -18.50
C ALA A 108 -4.17 -4.29 -18.54
N ARG A 109 -3.18 -3.58 -17.96
CA ARG A 109 -1.83 -4.11 -17.77
C ARG A 109 -1.87 -5.37 -16.89
N ALA A 110 -1.09 -6.38 -17.26
CA ALA A 110 -0.96 -7.61 -16.49
C ALA A 110 0.04 -7.43 -15.33
N ASP A 111 -0.29 -6.50 -14.43
CA ASP A 111 0.42 -6.24 -13.18
C ASP A 111 -0.32 -6.97 -12.05
N LEU A 112 0.23 -8.11 -11.62
CA LEU A 112 -0.46 -9.07 -10.75
C LEU A 112 0.40 -9.42 -9.56
N VAL A 113 -0.24 -9.60 -8.40
CA VAL A 113 0.40 -10.07 -7.17
C VAL A 113 -0.40 -11.23 -6.62
N THR A 114 0.27 -12.30 -6.19
CA THR A 114 -0.36 -13.45 -5.52
C THR A 114 0.04 -13.49 -4.05
N VAL A 115 -0.96 -13.45 -3.17
CA VAL A 115 -0.80 -13.60 -1.72
C VAL A 115 -1.10 -15.05 -1.34
N SER A 116 -0.20 -15.69 -0.59
CA SER A 116 -0.41 -17.04 -0.06
C SER A 116 -1.50 -17.03 1.01
N LEU A 117 -2.35 -18.07 0.99
CA LEU A 117 -3.32 -18.35 2.05
C LEU A 117 -2.88 -19.52 2.95
N GLY A 118 -1.68 -20.06 2.73
CA GLY A 118 -1.15 -21.23 3.42
C GLY A 118 -0.08 -20.93 4.47
N THR A 119 0.27 -19.66 4.71
CA THR A 119 1.28 -19.32 5.72
C THR A 119 0.70 -19.38 7.13
N VAL A 120 1.56 -19.38 8.16
CA VAL A 120 1.12 -19.30 9.57
C VAL A 120 0.21 -18.09 9.81
N ARG A 121 0.42 -17.00 9.07
CA ARG A 121 -0.33 -15.75 9.21
C ARG A 121 -1.70 -15.79 8.53
N THR A 122 -1.80 -16.50 7.41
CA THR A 122 -2.98 -16.48 6.53
C THR A 122 -3.78 -17.78 6.54
N ALA A 123 -3.31 -18.84 7.19
CA ALA A 123 -3.99 -20.13 7.19
C ALA A 123 -5.42 -20.00 7.74
N GLY A 124 -6.41 -20.39 6.92
CA GLY A 124 -7.83 -20.43 7.31
C GLY A 124 -8.56 -19.08 7.26
N ILE A 125 -7.93 -18.01 6.78
CA ILE A 125 -8.62 -16.73 6.59
C ILE A 125 -9.53 -16.78 5.37
N ASP A 126 -10.63 -16.01 5.41
CA ASP A 126 -11.34 -15.63 4.20
C ASP A 126 -10.38 -14.84 3.28
N PRO A 127 -10.25 -15.18 1.98
CA PRO A 127 -9.41 -14.43 1.05
C PRO A 127 -9.68 -12.92 1.04
N ALA A 128 -10.90 -12.46 1.32
CA ALA A 128 -11.17 -11.03 1.46
C ALA A 128 -10.36 -10.40 2.61
N GLY A 129 -10.14 -11.15 3.69
CA GLY A 129 -9.39 -10.72 4.86
C GLY A 129 -7.87 -10.58 4.68
N VAL A 130 -7.30 -10.96 3.53
CA VAL A 130 -5.84 -10.92 3.30
C VAL A 130 -5.23 -9.55 3.57
N LEU A 131 -5.91 -8.47 3.18
CA LEU A 131 -5.39 -7.11 3.36
C LEU A 131 -5.21 -6.75 4.84
N MET A 132 -6.04 -7.32 5.71
CA MET A 132 -5.96 -7.09 7.15
C MET A 132 -4.98 -8.05 7.84
N ALA A 133 -4.65 -9.19 7.24
CA ALA A 133 -3.87 -10.25 7.87
C ALA A 133 -2.46 -10.35 7.31
N ALA A 134 -2.29 -10.43 5.99
CA ALA A 134 -1.02 -10.72 5.32
C ALA A 134 0.02 -9.58 5.48
N GLY A 135 1.25 -9.88 5.09
CA GLY A 135 2.32 -8.91 4.84
C GLY A 135 3.17 -9.33 3.65
N ALA A 136 4.25 -8.59 3.38
CA ALA A 136 5.12 -8.79 2.23
C ALA A 136 5.69 -10.22 2.12
N ALA A 137 5.94 -10.87 3.25
CA ALA A 137 6.44 -12.25 3.30
C ALA A 137 5.42 -13.30 2.80
N ASP A 138 4.14 -12.95 2.70
CA ASP A 138 3.09 -13.82 2.19
C ASP A 138 2.96 -13.71 0.65
N ILE A 139 3.69 -12.80 -0.01
CA ILE A 139 3.68 -12.66 -1.46
C ILE A 139 4.51 -13.77 -2.11
N THR A 140 3.90 -14.52 -3.03
CA THR A 140 4.56 -15.66 -3.70
C THR A 140 4.91 -15.37 -5.15
N HIS A 141 4.07 -14.60 -5.85
CA HIS A 141 4.27 -14.29 -7.26
C HIS A 141 4.01 -12.81 -7.52
N VAL A 142 4.87 -12.22 -8.36
CA VAL A 142 4.70 -10.86 -8.88
C VAL A 142 4.91 -10.91 -10.38
N VAL A 143 3.92 -10.37 -11.11
CA VAL A 143 3.93 -10.22 -12.56
C VAL A 143 3.89 -8.72 -12.86
N VAL A 144 4.78 -8.26 -13.73
CA VAL A 144 4.83 -6.87 -14.20
C VAL A 144 4.71 -6.89 -15.72
N ASP A 145 3.67 -6.28 -16.25
CA ASP A 145 3.33 -6.23 -17.68
C ASP A 145 3.37 -7.62 -18.35
N GLY A 146 2.84 -8.63 -17.66
CA GLY A 146 2.82 -10.01 -18.12
C GLY A 146 4.12 -10.80 -17.91
N ARG A 147 5.17 -10.17 -17.38
CA ARG A 147 6.44 -10.84 -17.06
C ARG A 147 6.52 -11.21 -15.57
N VAL A 148 6.73 -12.49 -15.27
CA VAL A 148 7.00 -12.94 -13.90
C VAL A 148 8.36 -12.41 -13.45
N VAL A 149 8.37 -11.65 -12.35
CA VAL A 149 9.59 -11.10 -11.73
C VAL A 149 9.88 -11.69 -10.36
N VAL A 150 8.86 -12.22 -9.68
CA VAL A 150 8.98 -13.04 -8.47
C VAL A 150 8.19 -14.33 -8.67
N ALA A 151 8.80 -15.46 -8.34
CA ALA A 151 8.17 -16.78 -8.34
C ALA A 151 8.55 -17.53 -7.07
N ASP A 152 7.59 -18.22 -6.45
CA ASP A 152 7.76 -18.94 -5.18
C ASP A 152 8.48 -18.11 -4.08
N GLY A 153 8.15 -16.82 -4.00
CA GLY A 153 8.72 -15.89 -3.02
C GLY A 153 10.17 -15.46 -3.30
N ARG A 154 10.70 -15.73 -4.50
CA ARG A 154 12.07 -15.38 -4.90
C ARG A 154 12.10 -14.56 -6.17
N HIS A 155 12.98 -13.55 -6.23
CA HIS A 155 13.22 -12.79 -7.45
C HIS A 155 13.82 -13.69 -8.54
N VAL A 156 13.28 -13.59 -9.76
CA VAL A 156 13.69 -14.44 -10.89
C VAL A 156 15.06 -14.04 -11.45
N SER A 157 15.38 -12.75 -11.43
CA SER A 157 16.55 -12.19 -12.14
C SER A 157 17.57 -11.51 -11.24
N VAL A 158 17.35 -11.50 -9.92
CA VAL A 158 18.18 -10.76 -8.96
C VAL A 158 18.47 -11.67 -7.77
N ASP A 159 19.73 -11.81 -7.43
CA ASP A 159 20.14 -12.38 -6.14
C ASP A 159 20.11 -11.26 -5.10
N VAL A 160 18.93 -11.01 -4.55
CA VAL A 160 18.65 -9.81 -3.73
C VAL A 160 19.62 -9.67 -2.58
N ALA A 161 19.90 -10.75 -1.85
CA ALA A 161 20.77 -10.68 -0.68
C ALA A 161 22.21 -10.35 -1.06
N ARG A 162 22.75 -11.04 -2.07
CA ARG A 162 24.11 -10.81 -2.55
C ARG A 162 24.26 -9.42 -3.15
N GLU A 163 23.35 -9.03 -4.04
CA GLU A 163 23.44 -7.74 -4.76
C GLU A 163 23.24 -6.55 -3.82
N LEU A 164 22.34 -6.65 -2.84
CA LEU A 164 22.20 -5.62 -1.80
C LEU A 164 23.47 -5.50 -0.96
N GLN A 165 24.06 -6.63 -0.56
CA GLN A 165 25.32 -6.65 0.19
C GLN A 165 26.44 -5.97 -0.61
N GLU A 166 26.58 -6.31 -1.90
CA GLU A 166 27.58 -5.71 -2.80
C GLU A 166 27.38 -4.20 -2.93
N ALA A 167 26.14 -3.74 -3.13
CA ALA A 167 25.82 -2.33 -3.25
C ALA A 167 26.12 -1.53 -1.97
N VAL A 168 25.76 -2.07 -0.80
CA VAL A 168 26.03 -1.42 0.50
C VAL A 168 27.52 -1.41 0.79
N CYS A 169 28.23 -2.51 0.59
CA CYS A 169 29.67 -2.59 0.82
C CYS A 169 30.47 -1.63 -0.08
N ALA A 170 29.99 -1.33 -1.30
CA ALA A 170 30.66 -0.39 -2.20
C ALA A 170 30.65 1.07 -1.70
N LEU A 171 29.87 1.39 -0.66
CA LEU A 171 29.81 2.72 -0.05
C LEU A 171 30.85 2.92 1.07
N PHE A 172 31.54 1.86 1.48
CA PHE A 172 32.55 1.86 2.56
C PHE A 172 33.92 1.41 2.05
#